data_AF-A0A642C4Q4-F1
#
_entry.id   AF-A0A642C4Q4-F1
#
_cell.length_a   1.000
_cell.length_b   1.000
_cell.length_c   1.000
_cell.angle_alpha   90.00
_cell.angle_beta   90.00
_cell.angle_gamma   90.00
#
_symmetry.space_group_name_H-M   'P 1'
#
loop_
_entity.id
_entity.type
_entity.pdbx_description
1 polymer ?
#
loop_
_entity_poly.entity_id
_entity_poly.type
_entity_poly.pdbx_seq_one_letter_code
_entity_poly.pdbx_strand_id
1 'polypeptide(L)'
;SNNPEVVRRLGIISINTAIEVDLYGNVNSTHIGGTKMMNGIGGSGDFTRNAYISIFTCPSVAKEGKISAIVPMVSHLDHSEHSVNIIITEQGVADLRGKSPKERAQAIIENCAHPDYKQLLWDYLKLAGGRAQTPHAIQAALGMHAELAKSGDMKNTNWAEYAR
;
A
#
# COMPACT_ATOMS: atom_id res chain seq x y z
N SER A 1 21.24 15.09 -10.17
CA SER A 1 20.01 14.61 -10.86
C SER A 1 18.78 14.71 -9.97
N ASN A 2 18.86 14.34 -8.69
CA ASN A 2 17.68 14.17 -7.83
C ASN A 2 17.38 15.39 -6.95
N ASN A 3 17.73 16.60 -7.38
CA ASN A 3 17.54 17.78 -6.53
C ASN A 3 16.03 18.12 -6.42
N PRO A 4 15.44 18.15 -5.21
CA PRO A 4 14.00 18.41 -5.00
C PRO A 4 13.49 19.69 -5.65
N GLU A 5 14.30 20.75 -5.60
CA GLU A 5 13.96 22.06 -6.14
C GLU A 5 13.76 21.98 -7.65
N VAL A 6 14.69 21.31 -8.35
CA VAL A 6 14.65 21.12 -9.80
C VAL A 6 13.49 20.19 -10.20
N VAL A 7 13.30 19.07 -9.48
CA VAL A 7 12.19 18.13 -9.72
C VAL A 7 10.85 18.85 -9.68
N ARG A 8 10.64 19.69 -8.66
CA ARG A 8 9.40 20.45 -8.49
C ARG A 8 9.26 21.56 -9.52
N ARG A 9 10.33 22.34 -9.77
CA ARG A 9 10.31 23.46 -10.72
C ARG A 9 9.96 23.01 -12.13
N LEU A 10 10.48 21.85 -12.55
CA LEU A 10 10.22 21.30 -13.88
C LEU A 10 8.88 20.56 -13.97
N GLY A 11 8.18 20.34 -12.86
CA GLY A 11 6.89 19.65 -12.84
C GLY A 11 6.98 18.18 -13.24
N ILE A 12 8.02 17.48 -12.76
CA ILE A 12 8.29 16.08 -13.16
C ILE A 12 7.14 15.15 -12.76
N ILE A 13 6.80 14.20 -13.64
CA ILE A 13 5.97 13.04 -13.31
C ILE A 13 6.90 11.90 -12.87
N SER A 14 6.72 11.39 -11.65
CA SER A 14 7.54 10.30 -11.12
C SER A 14 6.78 8.97 -11.16
N ILE A 15 7.41 7.93 -11.67
CA ILE A 15 6.88 6.55 -11.67
C ILE A 15 7.89 5.66 -10.94
N ASN A 16 7.49 5.07 -9.82
CA ASN A 16 8.33 4.21 -8.99
C ASN A 16 7.66 2.85 -8.74
N THR A 17 8.44 1.85 -8.33
CA THR A 17 7.91 0.53 -7.97
C THR A 17 7.64 0.41 -6.49
N ALA A 18 6.49 -0.16 -6.11
CA ALA A 18 6.20 -0.53 -4.73
C ALA A 18 6.51 -2.01 -4.48
N ILE A 19 6.96 -2.34 -3.26
CA ILE A 19 6.92 -3.72 -2.73
C ILE A 19 5.49 -4.03 -2.29
N GLU A 20 4.90 -3.13 -1.51
CA GLU A 20 3.52 -3.21 -1.03
C GLU A 20 2.96 -1.81 -0.78
N VAL A 21 1.64 -1.72 -0.83
CA VAL A 21 0.87 -0.49 -0.63
C VAL A 21 -0.25 -0.80 0.36
N ASP A 22 -0.48 0.08 1.32
CA ASP A 22 -1.62 -0.09 2.22
C ASP A 22 -2.91 0.56 1.71
N LEU A 23 -4.00 0.26 2.41
CA LEU A 23 -5.32 0.80 2.10
C LEU A 23 -5.39 2.33 2.13
N TYR A 24 -4.43 3.01 2.77
CA TYR A 24 -4.41 4.46 2.87
C TYR A 24 -3.45 5.09 1.86
N GLY A 25 -2.81 4.26 1.03
CA GLY A 25 -1.89 4.69 -0.02
C GLY A 25 -0.53 5.09 0.55
N ASN A 26 -0.15 4.54 1.70
CA ASN A 26 1.24 4.51 2.10
C ASN A 26 1.96 3.37 1.35
N VAL A 27 3.25 3.56 1.08
CA VAL A 27 4.05 2.65 0.25
C VAL A 27 5.31 2.20 0.99
N ASN A 28 5.57 0.91 0.89
CA ASN A 28 6.85 0.27 1.18
C ASN A 28 7.57 -0.03 -0.13
N SER A 29 8.84 0.34 -0.22
CA SER A 29 9.71 0.13 -1.38
C SER A 29 11.00 -0.61 -1.03
N THR A 30 11.22 -0.93 0.26
CA THR A 30 12.53 -1.35 0.77
C THR A 30 12.54 -2.67 1.53
N HIS A 31 11.59 -2.90 2.45
CA HIS A 31 11.68 -4.02 3.40
C HIS A 31 10.62 -5.08 3.15
N ILE A 32 11.04 -6.27 2.70
CA ILE A 32 10.17 -7.44 2.60
C ILE A 32 9.83 -7.92 4.01
N GLY A 33 8.52 -8.02 4.32
CA GLY A 33 8.03 -8.45 5.64
C GLY A 33 8.53 -7.54 6.78
N GLY A 34 8.72 -6.25 6.49
CA GLY A 34 9.08 -5.21 7.46
C GLY A 34 10.55 -5.18 7.89
N THR A 35 11.32 -6.24 7.66
CA THR A 35 12.69 -6.38 8.21
C THR A 35 13.76 -6.71 7.18
N LYS A 36 13.42 -7.45 6.12
CA LYS A 36 14.41 -7.88 5.13
C LYS A 36 14.60 -6.82 4.07
N MET A 37 15.76 -6.15 4.10
CA MET A 37 16.14 -5.19 3.06
C MET A 37 16.16 -5.86 1.67
N MET A 38 15.54 -5.21 0.69
CA MET A 38 15.58 -5.59 -0.71
C MET A 38 16.77 -4.92 -1.40
N ASN A 39 16.72 -3.59 -1.56
CA ASN A 39 17.78 -2.78 -2.15
C ASN A 39 18.07 -1.55 -1.28
N GLY A 40 17.07 -0.67 -1.15
CA GLY A 40 17.15 0.60 -0.43
C GLY A 40 16.24 1.65 -1.08
N ILE A 41 15.95 2.74 -0.36
CA ILE A 41 14.97 3.75 -0.80
C ILE A 41 15.39 4.44 -2.11
N GLY A 42 16.71 4.59 -2.33
CA GLY A 42 17.26 5.25 -3.51
C GLY A 42 16.74 6.67 -3.67
N GLY A 43 16.44 7.07 -4.90
CA GLY A 43 15.89 8.39 -5.23
C GLY A 43 14.37 8.49 -5.14
N SER A 44 13.66 7.41 -4.78
CA SER A 44 12.20 7.37 -4.81
C SER A 44 11.58 8.48 -3.94
N GLY A 45 12.19 8.80 -2.80
CA GLY A 45 11.77 9.90 -1.92
C GLY A 45 11.97 11.28 -2.55
N ASP A 46 13.11 11.50 -3.20
CA ASP A 46 13.44 12.76 -3.88
C ASP A 46 12.39 13.11 -4.93
N PHE A 47 11.98 12.12 -5.73
CA PHE A 47 11.02 12.30 -6.80
C PHE A 47 9.57 12.29 -6.30
N THR A 48 9.16 11.27 -5.53
CA THR A 48 7.76 11.11 -5.09
C THR A 48 7.23 12.33 -4.36
N ARG A 49 8.03 12.93 -3.47
CA ARG A 49 7.59 14.08 -2.67
C ARG A 49 7.47 15.37 -3.49
N ASN A 50 8.28 15.52 -4.54
CA ASN A 50 8.46 16.78 -5.26
C ASN A 50 7.88 16.78 -6.68
N ALA A 51 7.47 15.61 -7.17
CA ALA A 51 6.81 15.45 -8.45
C ALA A 51 5.49 16.22 -8.52
N TYR A 52 5.11 16.63 -9.73
CA TYR A 52 3.79 17.17 -10.01
C TYR A 52 2.70 16.09 -9.86
N ILE A 53 2.99 14.87 -10.32
CA ILE A 53 2.19 13.67 -10.09
C ILE A 53 3.13 12.53 -9.71
N SER A 54 2.88 11.90 -8.58
CA SER A 54 3.60 10.71 -8.12
C SER A 54 2.80 9.43 -8.33
N ILE A 55 3.42 8.48 -9.01
CA ILE A 55 2.80 7.20 -9.42
C ILE A 55 3.62 6.07 -8.84
N PHE A 56 2.96 5.12 -8.19
CA PHE A 56 3.53 3.82 -7.86
C PHE A 56 2.89 2.71 -8.66
N THR A 57 3.72 1.80 -9.14
CA THR A 57 3.29 0.61 -9.88
C THR A 57 3.76 -0.65 -9.16
N CYS A 58 2.91 -1.66 -9.06
CA CYS A 58 3.30 -3.01 -8.64
C CYS A 58 2.34 -4.04 -9.23
N PRO A 59 2.77 -5.32 -9.39
CA PRO A 59 1.82 -6.41 -9.54
C PRO A 59 0.92 -6.47 -8.31
N SER A 60 -0.37 -6.79 -8.46
CA SER A 60 -1.30 -6.85 -7.32
C SER A 60 -1.02 -8.04 -6.38
N VAL A 61 -0.30 -9.06 -6.87
CA VAL A 61 0.14 -10.23 -6.12
C VAL A 61 1.57 -10.65 -6.45
N ALA A 62 2.19 -11.38 -5.53
CA ALA A 62 3.48 -12.05 -5.72
C ALA A 62 3.40 -13.52 -5.28
N LYS A 63 4.47 -14.29 -5.58
CA LYS A 63 4.62 -15.71 -5.20
C LYS A 63 3.40 -16.57 -5.56
N GLU A 64 3.05 -16.59 -6.84
CA GLU A 64 1.93 -17.40 -7.37
C GLU A 64 0.58 -17.04 -6.71
N GLY A 65 0.39 -15.77 -6.35
CA GLY A 65 -0.84 -15.29 -5.73
C GLY A 65 -0.88 -15.43 -4.20
N LYS A 66 0.15 -16.00 -3.55
CA LYS A 66 0.19 -16.22 -2.09
C LYS A 66 0.49 -14.97 -1.27
N ILE A 67 0.95 -13.90 -1.92
CA ILE A 67 1.26 -12.62 -1.27
C ILE A 67 0.46 -11.54 -2.00
N SER A 68 -0.31 -10.75 -1.25
CA SER A 68 -0.94 -9.54 -1.78
C SER A 68 0.05 -8.38 -1.73
N ALA A 69 0.09 -7.56 -2.79
CA ALA A 69 0.80 -6.29 -2.76
C ALA A 69 -0.04 -5.18 -2.10
N ILE A 70 -1.37 -5.36 -1.99
CA ILE A 70 -2.25 -4.46 -1.24
C ILE A 70 -2.51 -5.06 0.14
N VAL A 71 -2.17 -4.33 1.19
CA VAL A 71 -2.22 -4.80 2.58
C VAL A 71 -3.01 -3.84 3.48
N PRO A 72 -3.47 -4.25 4.67
CA PRO A 72 -4.13 -3.34 5.61
C PRO A 72 -3.25 -2.19 6.08
N MET A 73 -1.98 -2.47 6.40
CA MET A 73 -0.95 -1.51 6.79
C MET A 73 0.38 -1.99 6.22
N VAL A 74 1.19 -1.09 5.68
CA VAL A 74 2.52 -1.46 5.21
C VAL A 74 3.39 -1.90 6.39
N SER A 75 4.18 -2.95 6.18
CA SER A 75 5.10 -3.46 7.20
C SER A 75 6.31 -2.55 7.41
N HIS A 76 6.59 -1.67 6.45
CA HIS A 76 7.57 -0.59 6.53
C HIS A 76 7.09 0.61 5.73
N LEU A 77 7.33 1.83 6.21
CA LEU A 77 6.86 3.05 5.58
C LEU A 77 8.01 3.82 4.93
N ASP A 78 8.05 3.88 3.60
CA ASP A 78 8.97 4.76 2.86
C ASP A 78 8.28 6.03 2.37
N HIS A 79 7.03 5.92 1.90
CA HIS A 79 6.26 7.05 1.37
C HIS A 79 4.87 7.10 1.97
N SER A 80 4.51 8.24 2.56
CA SER A 80 3.20 8.42 3.18
C SER A 80 2.11 8.80 2.18
N GLU A 81 0.86 8.64 2.60
CA GLU A 81 -0.36 9.02 1.90
C GLU A 81 -0.34 10.45 1.34
N HIS A 82 0.37 11.38 1.98
CA HIS A 82 0.51 12.77 1.55
C HIS A 82 1.44 12.96 0.35
N SER A 83 2.23 11.95 0.02
CA SER A 83 3.22 12.01 -1.07
C SER A 83 2.77 11.21 -2.29
N VAL A 84 1.86 10.25 -2.09
CA VAL A 84 1.46 9.26 -3.10
C VAL A 84 0.14 9.67 -3.73
N ASN A 85 0.17 9.97 -5.04
CA ASN A 85 -1.02 10.41 -5.77
C ASN A 85 -1.74 9.27 -6.48
N ILE A 86 -1.03 8.36 -7.14
CA ILE A 86 -1.63 7.32 -7.98
C ILE A 86 -0.98 5.97 -7.70
N ILE A 87 -1.80 4.93 -7.60
CA ILE A 87 -1.37 3.53 -7.56
C ILE A 87 -1.88 2.82 -8.81
N ILE A 88 -1.05 1.98 -9.41
CA ILE A 88 -1.38 1.19 -10.59
C ILE A 88 -0.95 -0.26 -10.36
N THR A 89 -1.86 -1.19 -10.65
CA THR A 89 -1.56 -2.62 -10.77
C THR A 89 -2.12 -3.13 -12.09
N GLU A 90 -1.92 -4.41 -12.40
CA GLU A 90 -2.57 -5.04 -13.55
C GLU A 90 -4.10 -5.11 -13.43
N GLN A 91 -4.67 -4.81 -12.25
CA GLN A 91 -6.12 -4.75 -12.01
C GLN A 91 -6.73 -3.41 -12.42
N GLY A 92 -5.93 -2.34 -12.49
CA GLY A 92 -6.41 -1.00 -12.79
C GLY A 92 -5.63 0.12 -12.09
N VAL A 93 -6.26 1.30 -12.04
CA VAL A 93 -5.64 2.55 -11.58
C VAL A 93 -6.48 3.17 -10.46
N ALA A 94 -5.84 3.46 -9.32
CA ALA A 94 -6.43 4.21 -8.22
C ALA A 94 -5.80 5.62 -8.16
N ASP A 95 -6.52 6.64 -8.62
CA ASP A 95 -6.18 8.04 -8.38
C ASP A 95 -6.62 8.45 -6.98
N LEU A 96 -5.69 8.87 -6.13
CA LEU A 96 -5.91 9.12 -4.71
C LEU A 96 -5.97 10.61 -4.35
N ARG A 97 -5.84 11.49 -5.34
CA ARG A 97 -5.89 12.95 -5.14
C ARG A 97 -7.28 13.38 -4.69
N GLY A 98 -7.33 14.29 -3.72
CA GLY A 98 -8.59 14.83 -3.18
C GLY A 98 -9.44 13.85 -2.37
N LYS A 99 -8.95 12.63 -2.12
CA LYS A 99 -9.66 11.58 -1.38
C LYS A 99 -9.21 11.53 0.09
N SER A 100 -10.17 11.39 0.99
CA SER A 100 -9.94 11.01 2.39
C SER A 100 -9.38 9.58 2.49
N PRO A 101 -8.76 9.19 3.62
CA PRO A 101 -8.24 7.83 3.82
C PRO A 101 -9.27 6.73 3.50
N LYS A 102 -10.55 6.92 3.85
CA LYS A 102 -11.62 5.95 3.54
C LYS A 102 -11.91 5.84 2.05
N GLU A 103 -11.97 6.96 1.34
CA GLU A 103 -12.17 6.98 -0.11
C GLU A 103 -10.94 6.44 -0.85
N ARG A 104 -9.73 6.65 -0.30
CA ARG A 104 -8.49 6.03 -0.80
C ARG A 104 -8.56 4.53 -0.64
N ALA A 105 -8.95 4.02 0.52
CA ALA A 105 -9.11 2.59 0.77
C ALA A 105 -10.08 1.94 -0.22
N GLN A 106 -11.27 2.54 -0.41
CA GLN A 106 -12.21 2.06 -1.42
C GLN A 106 -11.61 2.08 -2.82
N ALA A 107 -10.95 3.18 -3.22
CA ALA A 107 -10.36 3.28 -4.55
C ALA A 107 -9.24 2.25 -4.79
N ILE A 108 -8.38 2.01 -3.79
CA ILE A 108 -7.29 1.04 -3.87
C ILE A 108 -7.84 -0.39 -3.91
N ILE A 109 -8.79 -0.72 -3.03
CA ILE A 109 -9.40 -2.06 -3.03
C ILE A 109 -10.09 -2.32 -4.37
N GLU A 110 -10.88 -1.38 -4.87
CA GLU A 110 -11.66 -1.63 -6.07
C GLU A 110 -10.85 -1.64 -7.37
N ASN A 111 -9.80 -0.82 -7.46
CA ASN A 111 -9.08 -0.64 -8.72
C ASN A 111 -7.69 -1.30 -8.75
N CYS A 112 -7.11 -1.66 -7.60
CA CYS A 112 -5.73 -2.14 -7.55
C CYS A 112 -5.55 -3.50 -6.85
N ALA A 113 -6.42 -3.86 -5.91
CA ALA A 113 -6.31 -5.14 -5.23
C ALA A 113 -6.74 -6.31 -6.14
N HIS A 114 -6.01 -7.42 -6.05
CA HIS A 114 -6.35 -8.66 -6.73
C HIS A 114 -7.72 -9.20 -6.25
N PRO A 115 -8.55 -9.78 -7.14
CA PRO A 115 -9.86 -10.35 -6.77
C PRO A 115 -9.82 -11.26 -5.53
N ASP A 116 -8.84 -12.16 -5.44
CA ASP A 116 -8.63 -13.08 -4.30
C ASP A 116 -8.52 -12.38 -2.93
N TYR A 117 -8.05 -11.12 -2.90
CA TYR A 117 -7.80 -10.39 -1.65
C TYR A 117 -8.80 -9.26 -1.38
N LYS A 118 -9.63 -8.87 -2.36
CA LYS A 118 -10.58 -7.76 -2.19
C LYS A 118 -11.49 -7.93 -0.98
N GLN A 119 -12.13 -9.10 -0.86
CA GLN A 119 -13.05 -9.36 0.24
C GLN A 119 -12.32 -9.35 1.59
N LEU A 120 -11.11 -9.94 1.64
CA LEU A 120 -10.28 -9.95 2.84
C LEU A 120 -9.95 -8.52 3.31
N LEU A 121 -9.64 -7.61 2.39
CA LEU A 121 -9.35 -6.21 2.71
C LEU A 121 -10.61 -5.43 3.16
N TRP A 122 -11.77 -5.71 2.56
CA TRP A 122 -13.05 -5.15 3.02
C TRP A 122 -13.42 -5.63 4.42
N ASP A 123 -13.18 -6.91 4.72
CA ASP A 123 -13.43 -7.48 6.05
C ASP A 123 -12.51 -6.84 7.11
N TYR A 124 -11.26 -6.51 6.75
CA TYR A 124 -10.38 -5.72 7.62
C TYR A 124 -10.96 -4.33 7.93
N LEU A 125 -11.46 -3.60 6.92
CA LEU A 125 -12.08 -2.29 7.14
C LEU A 125 -13.33 -2.38 8.02
N LYS A 126 -14.11 -3.45 7.86
CA LYS A 126 -15.25 -3.73 8.74
C LYS A 126 -14.81 -3.96 10.19
N LEU A 127 -13.73 -4.72 10.40
CA LEU A 127 -13.13 -4.93 11.72
C LEU A 127 -12.59 -3.63 12.33
N ALA A 128 -11.93 -2.79 11.52
CA ALA A 128 -11.38 -1.51 11.94
C ALA A 128 -12.46 -0.47 12.33
N GLY A 129 -13.68 -0.65 11.83
CA GLY A 129 -14.83 0.21 12.11
C GLY A 129 -14.80 1.56 11.39
N GLY A 130 -15.95 2.25 11.36
CA GLY A 130 -16.13 3.45 10.52
C GLY A 130 -15.89 4.80 11.19
N ARG A 131 -15.56 4.86 12.49
CA ARG A 131 -15.58 6.12 13.26
C ARG A 131 -14.29 6.93 13.22
N ALA A 132 -13.15 6.28 13.02
CA ALA A 132 -11.85 6.96 12.94
C ALA A 132 -11.69 7.70 11.61
N GLN A 133 -10.74 8.65 11.55
CA GLN A 133 -10.34 9.24 10.28
C GLN A 133 -9.66 8.21 9.38
N THR A 134 -8.65 7.52 9.91
CA THR A 134 -7.95 6.42 9.25
C THR A 134 -8.24 5.13 10.03
N PRO A 135 -9.17 4.27 9.57
CA PRO A 135 -9.58 3.09 10.32
C PRO A 135 -8.49 2.01 10.43
N HIS A 136 -7.96 1.78 11.64
CA HIS A 136 -7.12 0.62 11.88
C HIS A 136 -7.64 -0.23 13.04
N ALA A 137 -7.79 -1.53 12.79
CA ALA A 137 -7.79 -2.52 13.85
C ALA A 137 -6.33 -2.78 14.24
N ILE A 138 -5.83 -2.08 15.26
CA ILE A 138 -4.40 -2.05 15.62
C ILE A 138 -3.83 -3.46 15.85
N GLN A 139 -4.59 -4.34 16.52
CA GLN A 139 -4.15 -5.72 16.77
C GLN A 139 -4.03 -6.56 15.48
N ALA A 140 -4.76 -6.20 14.43
CA ALA A 140 -4.84 -6.93 13.17
C ALA A 140 -4.06 -6.27 12.02
N ALA A 141 -3.47 -5.08 12.23
CA ALA A 141 -2.96 -4.24 11.15
C ALA A 141 -1.85 -4.92 10.31
N LEU A 142 -1.05 -5.79 10.92
CA LEU A 142 -0.03 -6.61 10.26
C LEU A 142 -0.43 -8.10 10.18
N GLY A 143 -1.72 -8.40 10.30
CA GLY A 143 -2.24 -9.78 10.37
C GLY A 143 -1.91 -10.60 9.11
N MET A 144 -1.96 -10.00 7.93
CA MET A 144 -1.56 -10.68 6.69
C MET A 144 -0.07 -11.03 6.67
N HIS A 145 0.81 -10.16 7.17
CA HIS A 145 2.24 -10.46 7.28
C HIS A 145 2.51 -11.57 8.31
N ALA A 146 1.80 -11.55 9.43
CA ALA A 146 1.88 -12.59 10.44
C ALA A 146 1.41 -13.95 9.88
N GLU A 147 0.32 -13.97 9.12
CA GLU A 147 -0.18 -15.19 8.48
C GLU A 147 0.78 -15.69 7.39
N LEU A 148 1.35 -14.80 6.58
CA LEU A 148 2.39 -15.18 5.63
C LEU A 148 3.58 -15.86 6.32
N ALA A 149 4.02 -15.36 7.47
CA ALA A 149 5.12 -15.96 8.23
C ALA A 149 4.75 -17.33 8.81
N LYS A 150 3.46 -17.56 9.12
CA LYS A 150 2.93 -18.78 9.72
C LYS A 150 2.66 -19.88 8.69
N SER A 151 1.93 -19.59 7.61
CA SER A 151 1.46 -20.58 6.64
C SER A 151 2.09 -20.45 5.25
N GLY A 152 2.78 -19.34 4.97
CA GLY A 152 3.32 -19.06 3.65
C GLY A 152 2.29 -18.53 2.64
N ASP A 153 1.05 -18.26 3.06
CA ASP A 153 -0.02 -17.75 2.19
C ASP A 153 -0.92 -16.74 2.94
N MET A 154 -0.95 -15.50 2.47
CA MET A 154 -1.76 -14.43 3.06
C MET A 154 -3.26 -14.68 2.95
N LYS A 155 -3.73 -15.52 2.02
CA LYS A 155 -5.16 -15.83 1.85
C LYS A 155 -5.77 -16.50 3.07
N ASN A 156 -4.94 -17.15 3.90
CA ASN A 156 -5.37 -17.83 5.11
C ASN A 156 -5.66 -16.89 6.28
N THR A 157 -5.54 -15.57 6.08
CA THR A 157 -5.71 -14.61 7.18
C THR A 157 -7.14 -14.66 7.70
N ASN A 158 -7.30 -14.95 8.98
CA ASN A 158 -8.61 -15.02 9.63
C ASN A 158 -8.82 -13.84 10.58
N TRP A 159 -9.56 -12.83 10.13
CA TRP A 159 -9.83 -11.64 10.93
C TRP A 159 -10.64 -11.90 12.20
N ALA A 160 -11.36 -13.02 12.28
CA ALA A 160 -12.11 -13.39 13.48
C ALA A 160 -11.20 -13.63 14.69
N GLU A 161 -9.92 -14.00 14.47
CA GLU A 161 -8.93 -14.16 15.55
C GLU A 161 -8.59 -12.83 16.26
N TYR A 162 -8.91 -11.70 15.62
CA TYR A 162 -8.65 -10.36 16.13
C TYR A 162 -9.92 -9.63 16.60
N ALA A 163 -11.10 -10.24 16.40
CA ALA A 163 -12.36 -9.71 16.92
C ALA A 163 -12.44 -10.01 18.43
N ARG A 164 -12.20 -8.99 19.26
CA ARG A 164 -12.46 -9.03 20.70
C ARG A 164 -13.72 -8.26 21.04
#